data_AF-A0A1X0QM57-F1
#
_entry.id   AF-A0A1X0QM57-F1
#
_cell.length_a   1.000
_cell.length_b   1.000
_cell.length_c   1.000
_cell.angle_alpha   90.00
_cell.angle_beta   90.00
_cell.angle_gamma   90.00
#
_symmetry.space_group_name_H-M   'P 1'
#
loop_
_entity.id
_entity.type
_entity.pdbx_description
1 polymer ?
#
loop_
_entity_poly.entity_id
_entity_poly.type
_entity_poly.pdbx_seq_one_letter_code
_entity_poly.pdbx_strand_id
1 'polypeptide(L)'
;ESLDHFLFQCPKKLHVWCEVWQSYFVSVIFSEDAIRTALYRLSFPHTTSFVSLTDSHATIASALLGIWCSHWLLVFQITPFVPSEVVRGVDRLIALSTQENCLRQGLMHRAFLFN
;
A
#
# COMPACT_ATOMS: atom_id res chain seq x y z
N GLU A 1 -18.08 -10.59 -11.75
CA GLU A 1 -16.96 -9.74 -11.29
C GLU A 1 -15.66 -10.53 -11.48
N SER A 2 -14.59 -9.92 -12.01
CA SER A 2 -13.28 -10.58 -12.14
C SER A 2 -12.42 -10.34 -10.90
N LEU A 3 -11.43 -11.19 -10.66
CA LEU A 3 -10.47 -11.00 -9.56
C LEU A 3 -9.73 -9.66 -9.69
N ASP A 4 -9.35 -9.28 -10.91
CA ASP A 4 -8.72 -7.99 -11.20
C ASP A 4 -9.63 -6.81 -10.83
N HIS A 5 -10.94 -6.88 -11.13
CA HIS A 5 -11.91 -5.85 -10.72
C HIS A 5 -12.05 -5.74 -9.21
N PHE A 6 -12.08 -6.90 -8.53
CA PHE A 6 -12.15 -6.96 -7.09
C PHE A 6 -10.89 -6.38 -6.42
N LEU A 7 -9.70 -6.64 -6.96
CA LEU A 7 -8.43 -6.23 -6.34
C LEU A 7 -8.01 -4.80 -6.71
N PHE A 8 -8.16 -4.38 -7.97
CA PHE A 8 -7.59 -3.09 -8.41
C PHE A 8 -8.31 -2.36 -9.56
N GLN A 9 -9.04 -3.01 -10.47
CA GLN A 9 -9.56 -2.32 -11.68
C GLN A 9 -10.79 -1.43 -11.42
N CYS A 10 -11.42 -1.50 -10.24
CA CYS A 10 -12.44 -0.52 -9.88
C CYS A 10 -11.81 0.89 -9.84
N PRO A 11 -12.42 1.93 -10.46
CA PRO A 11 -11.81 3.26 -10.55
C PRO A 11 -11.33 3.84 -9.22
N LYS A 12 -12.10 3.62 -8.15
CA LYS A 12 -11.74 4.08 -6.80
C LYS A 12 -10.53 3.34 -6.22
N LYS A 13 -10.44 2.02 -6.45
CA LYS A 13 -9.31 1.19 -6.00
C LYS A 13 -8.06 1.49 -6.82
N LEU A 14 -8.21 1.68 -8.13
CA LEU A 14 -7.13 2.03 -9.04
C LEU A 14 -6.51 3.38 -8.67
N HIS A 15 -7.32 4.36 -8.26
CA HIS A 15 -6.82 5.63 -7.76
C HIS A 15 -5.94 5.46 -6.51
N VAL A 16 -6.38 4.65 -5.53
CA VAL A 16 -5.56 4.34 -4.34
C VAL A 16 -4.24 3.69 -4.74
N TRP A 17 -4.30 2.69 -5.64
CA TRP A 17 -3.09 2.04 -6.15
C TRP A 17 -2.15 3.03 -6.83
N CYS A 18 -2.67 3.93 -7.66
CA CYS A 18 -1.88 4.95 -8.36
C CYS A 18 -1.15 5.88 -7.38
N GLU A 19 -1.85 6.42 -6.39
CA GLU A 19 -1.29 7.32 -5.37
C GLU A 19 -0.19 6.64 -4.55
N VAL A 20 -0.44 5.40 -4.09
CA VAL A 20 0.55 4.62 -3.35
C VAL A 20 1.75 4.32 -4.24
N TRP A 21 1.52 3.94 -5.51
CA TRP A 21 2.61 3.60 -6.41
C TRP A 21 3.53 4.79 -6.68
N GLN A 22 2.95 5.96 -6.94
CA GLN A 22 3.69 7.21 -7.15
C GLN A 22 4.46 7.65 -5.92
N SER A 23 3.92 7.38 -4.71
CA SER A 23 4.55 7.78 -3.45
C SER A 23 5.74 6.90 -3.08
N TYR A 24 5.64 5.58 -3.29
CA TYR A 24 6.61 4.62 -2.75
C TYR A 24 7.51 3.96 -3.81
N PHE A 25 7.10 3.96 -5.08
CA PHE A 25 7.80 3.30 -6.19
C PHE A 25 8.13 4.29 -7.31
N VAL A 26 8.71 5.45 -6.96
CA VAL A 26 8.96 6.59 -7.86
C VAL A 26 9.76 6.20 -9.13
N SER A 27 10.61 5.17 -9.05
CA SER A 27 11.39 4.67 -10.19
C SER A 27 10.61 3.77 -11.16
N VAL A 28 9.38 3.37 -10.82
CA VAL A 28 8.58 2.42 -11.60
C VAL A 28 7.28 3.07 -12.03
N ILE A 29 7.07 3.13 -13.35
CA ILE A 29 5.84 3.67 -13.94
C ILE A 29 4.64 2.82 -13.49
N PHE A 30 3.62 3.48 -12.97
CA PHE A 30 2.36 2.85 -12.59
C PHE A 30 1.66 2.25 -13.81
N SER A 31 1.21 1.00 -13.69
CA SER A 31 0.31 0.36 -14.64
C SER A 31 -0.48 -0.76 -13.96
N GLU A 32 -1.63 -1.13 -14.53
CA GLU A 32 -2.38 -2.30 -14.08
C GLU A 32 -1.55 -3.59 -14.14
N ASP A 33 -0.65 -3.71 -15.12
CA ASP A 33 0.23 -4.87 -15.24
C ASP A 33 1.28 -4.92 -14.13
N ALA A 34 1.77 -3.76 -13.68
CA ALA A 34 2.66 -3.68 -12.54
C ALA A 34 1.95 -4.14 -11.25
N ILE A 35 0.69 -3.76 -11.04
CA ILE A 35 -0.12 -4.27 -9.92
C ILE A 35 -0.32 -5.78 -10.05
N ARG A 36 -0.69 -6.25 -11.24
CA ARG A 36 -0.90 -7.68 -11.52
C ARG A 36 0.34 -8.51 -11.21
N THR A 37 1.50 -8.02 -11.63
CA THR A 37 2.80 -8.65 -11.35
C THR A 37 3.10 -8.67 -9.85
N ALA A 38 2.87 -7.56 -9.14
CA ALA A 38 3.07 -7.50 -7.70
C ALA A 38 2.13 -8.46 -6.94
N LEU A 39 0.85 -8.53 -7.30
CA LEU A 39 -0.14 -9.33 -6.58
C LEU A 39 -0.08 -10.83 -6.90
N TYR A 40 0.06 -11.20 -8.18
CA TYR A 40 -0.02 -12.60 -8.59
C TYR A 40 1.33 -13.29 -8.72
N ARG A 41 2.39 -12.54 -9.02
CA ARG A 41 3.75 -13.10 -9.14
C ARG A 41 4.62 -12.81 -7.93
N LEU A 42 4.11 -12.04 -6.96
CA LEU A 42 4.85 -11.59 -5.77
C LEU A 42 6.19 -10.94 -6.14
N SER A 43 6.22 -10.27 -7.30
CA SER A 43 7.39 -9.59 -7.84
C SER A 43 7.22 -8.10 -7.59
N PHE A 44 7.89 -7.59 -6.56
CA PHE A 44 7.69 -6.24 -6.07
C PHE A 44 8.73 -5.27 -6.65
N PRO A 45 8.31 -4.04 -7.03
CA PRO A 45 9.25 -2.99 -7.44
C PRO A 45 10.17 -2.58 -6.28
N HIS A 46 11.38 -2.10 -6.57
CA HIS A 46 12.26 -1.57 -5.53
C HIS A 46 11.74 -0.23 -4.99
N THR A 47 11.73 -0.06 -3.67
CA THR A 47 11.46 1.24 -3.04
C THR A 47 12.66 2.17 -3.21
N THR A 48 12.41 3.41 -3.62
CA THR A 48 13.46 4.42 -3.85
C THR A 48 13.78 5.26 -2.62
N SER A 49 13.17 4.94 -1.47
CA SER A 49 13.43 5.63 -0.21
C SER A 49 14.89 5.42 0.20
N PHE A 50 15.68 6.50 0.18
CA PHE A 50 17.05 6.55 0.71
C PHE A 50 17.14 6.09 2.18
N VAL A 51 16.00 6.01 2.87
CA VAL A 51 15.82 5.29 4.13
C VAL A 51 15.23 3.91 3.78
N SER A 52 16.11 2.93 3.53
CA SER A 52 15.86 1.53 3.13
C SER A 52 15.04 0.68 4.16
N LEU A 53 14.13 1.29 4.92
CA LEU A 53 13.40 0.63 6.01
C LEU A 53 11.98 0.24 5.60
N THR A 54 11.47 0.81 4.51
CA THR A 54 10.16 0.47 3.96
C THR A 54 10.32 -0.64 2.92
N ASP A 55 9.82 -1.83 3.25
CA ASP A 55 9.86 -2.98 2.38
C ASP A 55 8.76 -2.92 1.31
N SER A 56 9.10 -3.16 0.05
CA SER A 56 8.15 -3.13 -1.06
C SER A 56 6.97 -4.08 -0.87
N HIS A 57 7.21 -5.27 -0.34
CA HIS A 57 6.15 -6.25 -0.07
C HIS A 57 5.19 -5.73 1.01
N ALA A 58 5.71 -5.03 2.03
CA ALA A 58 4.90 -4.44 3.09
C ALA A 58 4.07 -3.26 2.56
N THR A 59 4.62 -2.45 1.64
CA THR A 59 3.87 -1.41 0.93
C THR A 59 2.71 -2.00 0.14
N ILE A 60 2.95 -3.03 -0.67
CA ILE A 60 1.90 -3.69 -1.46
C ILE A 60 0.85 -4.34 -0.56
N ALA A 61 1.28 -5.01 0.51
CA ALA A 61 0.38 -5.62 1.49
C ALA A 61 -0.47 -4.57 2.21
N SER A 62 0.12 -3.44 2.60
CA SER A 62 -0.57 -2.33 3.26
C SER A 62 -1.62 -1.69 2.35
N ALA A 63 -1.28 -1.48 1.08
CA ALA A 63 -2.22 -0.98 0.06
C ALA A 63 -3.42 -1.91 -0.12
N LEU A 64 -3.14 -3.21 -0.30
CA LEU A 64 -4.18 -4.22 -0.43
C LEU A 64 -5.06 -4.29 0.82
N LEU A 65 -4.46 -4.28 2.01
CA LEU A 65 -5.18 -4.30 3.29
C LEU A 65 -6.07 -3.06 3.45
N GLY A 66 -5.56 -1.86 3.19
CA GLY A 66 -6.33 -0.62 3.25
C GLY A 66 -7.53 -0.64 2.31
N ILE A 67 -7.31 -1.05 1.05
CA ILE A 67 -8.38 -1.20 0.05
C ILE A 67 -9.42 -2.21 0.52
N TRP A 68 -9.00 -3.36 1.05
CA TRP A 68 -9.93 -4.39 1.51
C TRP A 68 -10.74 -3.94 2.72
N CYS A 69 -10.10 -3.35 3.73
CA CYS A 69 -10.79 -2.81 4.90
C CYS A 69 -11.86 -1.80 4.48
N SER A 70 -11.52 -0.83 3.63
CA SER A 70 -12.49 0.16 3.15
C SER A 70 -13.58 -0.45 2.26
N HIS A 71 -13.27 -1.46 1.45
CA HIS A 71 -14.27 -2.18 0.65
C HIS A 71 -15.26 -2.92 1.55
N TRP A 72 -14.79 -3.62 2.58
CA TRP A 72 -15.67 -4.35 3.49
C TRP A 72 -16.48 -3.43 4.41
N LEU A 73 -15.93 -2.28 4.81
CA LEU A 73 -16.71 -1.23 5.48
C LEU A 73 -17.84 -0.70 4.60
N LEU A 74 -17.62 -0.56 3.28
CA LEU A 74 -18.69 -0.21 2.34
C LEU A 74 -19.77 -1.31 2.28
N VAL A 75 -19.37 -2.57 2.16
CA VAL A 75 -20.31 -3.70 2.00
C VAL A 75 -21.13 -3.94 3.27
N PHE A 76 -20.49 -3.96 4.44
CA PHE A 76 -21.14 -4.35 5.69
C PHE A 76 -21.65 -3.18 6.54
N GLN A 77 -21.06 -1.99 6.40
CA GLN A 77 -21.39 -0.83 7.22
C GLN A 77 -21.86 0.38 6.40
N ILE A 78 -22.04 0.22 5.08
CA ILE A 78 -22.45 1.30 4.16
C ILE A 78 -21.54 2.53 4.28
N THR A 79 -20.29 2.34 4.70
CA THR A 79 -19.33 3.43 4.83
C THR A 79 -18.78 3.76 3.43
N PRO A 80 -18.85 5.02 2.96
CA PRO A 80 -18.39 5.35 1.63
C PRO A 80 -16.90 5.03 1.41
N PHE A 81 -16.59 4.39 0.28
CA PHE A 81 -15.20 4.26 -0.16
C PHE A 81 -14.71 5.62 -0.66
N VAL A 82 -13.84 6.27 0.12
CA VAL A 82 -13.22 7.57 -0.17
C VAL A 82 -11.72 7.36 -0.39
N PRO A 83 -11.21 7.40 -1.64
CA PRO A 83 -9.83 7.02 -1.94
C PRO A 83 -8.76 7.77 -1.12
N SER A 84 -8.93 9.07 -0.89
CA SER A 84 -7.99 9.88 -0.11
C SER A 84 -7.87 9.43 1.36
N GLU A 85 -8.97 8.99 1.97
CA GLU A 85 -8.97 8.42 3.33
C GLU A 85 -8.30 7.05 3.34
N VAL A 86 -8.51 6.24 2.29
CA VAL A 86 -7.83 4.94 2.14
C VAL A 86 -6.33 5.15 2.02
N VAL A 87 -5.87 6.06 1.16
CA VAL A 87 -4.43 6.38 0.99
C VAL A 87 -3.82 6.79 2.32
N ARG A 88 -4.45 7.71 3.07
CA ARG A 88 -3.96 8.11 4.40
C ARG A 88 -3.89 6.93 5.39
N GLY A 89 -4.86 6.01 5.32
CA GLY A 89 -4.84 4.77 6.09
C GLY A 89 -3.68 3.85 5.69
N VAL A 90 -3.43 3.71 4.39
CA VAL A 90 -2.30 2.94 3.85
C VAL A 90 -0.97 3.54 4.29
N ASP A 91 -0.80 4.85 4.25
CA ASP A 91 0.42 5.52 4.72
C ASP A 91 0.71 5.24 6.19
N ARG A 92 -0.33 5.22 7.04
CA ARG A 92 -0.19 4.84 8.46
C ARG A 92 0.23 3.38 8.61
N LEU A 93 -0.36 2.46 7.84
CA LEU A 93 0.03 1.05 7.86
C LEU A 93 1.48 0.86 7.44
N ILE A 94 1.93 1.59 6.41
CA ILE A 94 3.32 1.55 5.95
C ILE A 94 4.25 2.11 7.03
N ALA A 95 3.93 3.25 7.62
CA ALA A 95 4.72 3.84 8.71
C ALA A 95 4.87 2.89 9.90
N LEU A 96 3.78 2.22 10.30
CA LEU A 96 3.80 1.20 11.36
C LEU A 96 4.68 0.00 10.98
N SER A 97 4.54 -0.53 9.77
CA SER A 97 5.38 -1.63 9.29
C SER A 97 6.86 -1.24 9.27
N THR A 98 7.18 -0.02 8.84
CA THR A 98 8.54 0.50 8.84
C THR A 98 9.07 0.64 10.27
N GLN A 99 8.25 1.12 11.21
CA GLN A 99 8.60 1.20 12.63
C GLN A 99 8.90 -0.19 13.21
N GLU A 100 8.03 -1.17 12.97
CA GLU A 100 8.24 -2.56 13.42
C GLU A 100 9.54 -3.15 12.85
N ASN A 101 9.82 -2.91 11.57
CA ASN A 101 11.06 -3.33 10.95
C ASN A 101 12.30 -2.67 11.58
N CYS A 102 12.22 -1.37 11.90
CA CYS A 102 13.29 -0.67 12.62
C CYS A 102 13.57 -1.32 13.98
N LEU A 103 12.51 -1.65 14.74
CA LEU A 103 12.64 -2.31 16.04
C LEU A 103 13.29 -3.70 15.89
N ARG A 104 12.86 -4.50 14.91
CA ARG A 104 13.42 -5.82 14.61
C ARG A 104 14.90 -5.77 14.23
N GLN A 105 15.33 -4.71 13.55
CA GLN A 105 16.73 -4.50 13.14
C GLN A 105 17.58 -3.83 14.23
N GLY A 106 17.02 -3.49 15.40
CA GLY A 106 17.73 -2.78 16.46
C GLY A 106 17.97 -1.29 16.18
N LEU A 107 17.30 -0.72 15.18
CA LEU A 107 17.42 0.69 14.76
C LEU A 107 16.43 1.60 15.53
N MET A 108 16.46 1.50 16.86
CA MET A 108 15.49 2.12 17.77
C MET A 108 15.36 3.64 17.58
N HIS A 109 16.47 4.35 17.31
CA HIS A 109 16.46 5.79 17.09
C HIS A 109 15.68 6.24 15.86
N ARG A 110 15.55 5.38 14.85
CA ARG A 110 14.78 5.67 13.63
C ARG A 110 13.29 5.35 13.79
N ALA A 111 12.94 4.42 14.67
CA ALA A 111 11.55 4.03 14.94
C ALA A 111 10.71 5.21 15.47
N PHE A 112 11.30 6.13 16.22
CA PHE A 112 10.60 7.28 16.81
C PHE A 112 10.38 8.46 15.84
N LEU A 113 10.97 8.43 14.64
CA LEU A 113 10.84 9.50 13.64
C LEU A 113 9.54 9.39 12.82
N PHE A 114 8.77 8.32 13.00
CA PHE A 114 7.54 8.04 12.24
C PHE A 114 6.25 8.30 13.05
N ASN A 115 6.35 9.00 14.20
CA ASN A 115 5.24 9.40 15.07
C ASN A 115 4.67 10.79 14.71
#